data_AF-A0AAD3H5E5-F1
#
_entry.id   AF-A0AAD3H5E5-F1
#
_cell.length_a   1.000
_cell.length_b   1.000
_cell.length_c   1.000
_cell.angle_alpha   90.00
_cell.angle_beta   90.00
_cell.angle_gamma   90.00
#
_symmetry.space_group_name_H-M   'P 1'
#
loop_
_entity.id
_entity.type
_entity.pdbx_description
1 polymer ?
#
loop_
_entity_poly.entity_id
_entity_poly.type
_entity_poly.pdbx_seq_one_letter_code
_entity_poly.pdbx_strand_id
1 'polypeptide(L)'
;MPIAEVADILLETAISLYPESLSLNPSDLPTCTQRRKRRPVCTRKVRILSCVLATLLIIYASYFALKLQSTQGETRKLATNKISEQDGFAGCLILKDDNDRLAEWIAYHWLVLPLKYLVVGVDPNGKTSPHEIVSLFNDTKYNLGMEIMLWNDVDYGHWVDEEMDDVHKHRDRQKRFLYKCQKYHKRKGRSWLAFIDPDEYITFNILSDDDRDPQRKDDAYMFEGMDEKMIDTGYRIETHKAREKMTKENILFQKTVFEYINEHKDETPWREESCYIMPRTQFSSIESPYDTLQDAGVSQYGLNPRDFSTLRYFKHGEKGTWNDNRFGKVILDLSRTEVKEIRYPMDNVHAPIRACPYPFRFYESGLLRVHHYLGSWEQYSFRSDVRRNRDKFDNFAYVNYGSDYQLQSWLKRFVEMVGVENSKELLKSAGVLDKNSKSLPPLKEQPDYGYIEVKPPQMNKVVKEESKEETPKEGEVFLDYYYENEKLVKVVDTKTGKEISLDDPSLNVNKK
;
A
#
# COMPACT_ATOMS: atom_id res chain seq x y z
N MET A 1 -14.09 31.40 -3.24
CA MET A 1 -15.51 31.21 -3.52
C MET A 1 -15.66 30.11 -4.56
N PRO A 2 -16.25 28.96 -4.22
CA PRO A 2 -16.74 28.02 -5.20
C PRO A 2 -17.64 28.76 -6.21
N ILE A 3 -17.59 28.38 -7.47
CA ILE A 3 -18.40 29.01 -8.54
C ILE A 3 -19.91 28.96 -8.22
N ALA A 4 -20.34 27.99 -7.42
CA ALA A 4 -21.70 27.91 -6.87
C ALA A 4 -22.06 29.09 -5.97
N GLU A 5 -21.17 29.50 -5.05
CA GLU A 5 -21.39 30.71 -4.23
C GLU A 5 -21.45 31.96 -5.10
N VAL A 6 -20.66 32.05 -6.17
CA VAL A 6 -20.72 33.19 -7.10
C VAL A 6 -22.04 33.20 -7.87
N ALA A 7 -22.55 32.03 -8.27
CA ALA A 7 -23.85 31.92 -8.94
C ALA A 7 -25.01 32.29 -8.02
N ASP A 8 -24.97 31.87 -6.76
CA ASP A 8 -25.99 32.22 -5.75
C ASP A 8 -25.95 33.71 -5.42
N ILE A 9 -24.76 34.30 -5.25
CA ILE A 9 -24.59 35.75 -5.07
C ILE A 9 -25.11 36.52 -6.28
N LEU A 10 -24.83 36.07 -7.50
CA LEU A 10 -25.33 36.72 -8.71
C LEU A 10 -26.86 36.60 -8.85
N LEU A 11 -27.43 35.48 -8.43
CA LEU A 11 -28.89 35.26 -8.43
C LEU A 11 -29.57 36.13 -7.38
N GLU A 12 -29.06 36.18 -6.14
CA GLU A 12 -29.57 37.06 -5.09
C GLU A 12 -29.41 38.53 -5.46
N THR A 13 -28.28 38.91 -6.06
CA THR A 13 -28.06 40.29 -6.56
C THR A 13 -29.05 40.62 -7.68
N ALA A 14 -29.34 39.69 -8.59
CA ALA A 14 -30.33 39.88 -9.65
C ALA A 14 -31.76 40.03 -9.08
N ILE A 15 -32.12 39.22 -8.08
CA ILE A 15 -33.40 39.30 -7.37
C ILE A 15 -33.54 40.64 -6.64
N SER A 16 -32.47 41.07 -5.95
CA SER A 16 -32.43 42.34 -5.22
C SER A 16 -32.50 43.57 -6.13
N LEU A 17 -31.96 43.49 -7.35
CA LEU A 17 -31.95 44.62 -8.30
C LEU A 17 -33.27 44.79 -9.06
N TYR A 18 -34.13 43.76 -9.08
CA TYR A 18 -35.41 43.79 -9.82
C TYR A 18 -36.62 43.23 -9.03
N PRO A 19 -36.89 43.72 -7.81
CA PRO A 19 -37.93 43.16 -6.93
C PRO A 19 -39.35 43.27 -7.50
N GLU A 20 -39.61 44.29 -8.35
CA GLU A 20 -40.93 44.52 -8.97
C GLU A 20 -41.23 43.58 -10.15
N SER A 21 -40.26 42.78 -10.62
CA SER A 21 -40.44 41.92 -11.79
C SER A 21 -40.90 40.50 -11.46
N LEU A 22 -40.87 40.11 -10.19
CA LEU A 22 -41.26 38.78 -9.69
C LEU A 22 -42.70 38.71 -9.16
N SER A 23 -43.44 39.82 -9.13
CA SER A 23 -44.84 39.88 -8.66
C SER A 23 -45.89 39.91 -9.78
N LEU A 24 -45.50 39.67 -11.04
CA LEU A 24 -46.44 39.67 -12.15
C LEU A 24 -47.32 38.41 -12.11
N ASN A 25 -48.59 38.60 -11.78
CA ASN A 25 -49.62 37.57 -11.86
C ASN A 25 -49.80 37.15 -13.33
N PRO A 26 -49.85 35.85 -13.67
CA PRO A 26 -50.00 35.39 -15.06
C PRO A 26 -51.23 35.94 -15.79
N SER A 27 -52.21 36.45 -15.04
CA SER A 27 -53.43 37.08 -15.56
C SER A 27 -53.25 38.50 -16.10
N ASP A 28 -52.11 39.17 -15.83
CA ASP A 28 -51.86 40.55 -16.29
C ASP A 28 -51.07 40.63 -17.61
N LEU A 29 -50.88 39.50 -18.30
CA LEU A 29 -50.25 39.47 -19.62
C LEU A 29 -51.23 40.00 -20.68
N PRO A 30 -50.89 41.06 -21.41
CA PRO A 30 -51.78 41.63 -22.41
C PRO A 30 -51.95 40.66 -23.58
N THR A 31 -53.20 40.20 -23.78
CA THR A 31 -53.60 39.47 -24.99
C THR A 31 -53.37 40.34 -26.22
N CYS A 32 -52.41 39.94 -27.04
CA CYS A 32 -52.03 40.64 -28.25
C CYS A 32 -53.12 40.43 -29.33
N THR A 33 -54.11 41.32 -29.40
CA THR A 33 -55.07 41.35 -30.50
C THR A 33 -54.45 42.05 -31.70
N GLN A 34 -54.34 41.33 -32.81
CA GLN A 34 -53.83 41.84 -34.08
C GLN A 34 -54.79 42.89 -34.67
N ARG A 35 -54.42 44.17 -34.63
CA ARG A 35 -54.95 45.18 -35.56
C ARG A 35 -53.86 46.11 -36.08
N ARG A 36 -53.65 46.02 -37.39
CA ARG A 36 -53.09 46.97 -38.37
C ARG A 36 -51.99 47.95 -37.93
N LYS A 37 -50.79 47.72 -38.51
CA LYS A 37 -49.78 48.70 -38.96
C LYS A 37 -49.39 49.82 -37.96
N ARG A 38 -48.82 49.48 -36.81
CA ARG A 38 -47.72 50.25 -36.18
C ARG A 38 -46.73 49.30 -35.53
N ARG A 39 -45.43 49.53 -35.74
CA ARG A 39 -44.35 48.68 -35.20
C ARG A 39 -44.44 48.67 -33.67
N PRO A 40 -44.44 47.51 -33.00
CA PRO A 40 -44.48 47.46 -31.55
C PRO A 40 -43.16 47.99 -31.00
N VAL A 41 -43.25 49.04 -30.17
CA VAL A 41 -42.13 49.51 -29.36
C VAL A 41 -41.99 48.51 -28.21
N CYS A 42 -41.25 47.42 -28.46
CA CYS A 42 -40.75 46.58 -27.38
C CYS A 42 -39.93 47.47 -26.44
N THR A 43 -40.41 47.64 -25.22
CA THR A 43 -39.78 48.50 -24.22
C THR A 43 -38.36 47.98 -23.95
N ARG A 44 -37.40 48.91 -23.86
CA ARG A 44 -35.97 48.66 -23.65
C ARG A 44 -35.69 47.65 -22.51
N LYS A 45 -36.58 47.59 -21.51
CA LYS A 45 -36.52 46.66 -20.37
C LYS A 45 -36.66 45.18 -20.76
N VAL A 46 -37.55 44.83 -21.69
CA VAL A 46 -37.75 43.43 -22.12
C VAL A 46 -36.53 42.90 -22.88
N ARG A 47 -35.85 43.76 -23.66
CA ARG A 47 -34.61 43.39 -24.36
C ARG A 47 -33.45 43.15 -23.39
N ILE A 48 -33.33 43.96 -22.33
CA ILE A 48 -32.26 43.79 -21.34
C ILE A 48 -32.46 42.49 -20.56
N LEU A 49 -33.68 42.20 -20.08
CA LEU A 49 -33.96 40.97 -19.34
C LEU A 49 -33.72 39.72 -20.20
N SER A 50 -34.14 39.76 -21.47
CA SER A 50 -33.87 38.68 -22.42
C SER A 50 -32.38 38.43 -22.64
N CYS A 51 -31.55 39.48 -22.75
CA CYS A 51 -30.10 39.35 -22.85
C CYS A 51 -29.44 38.79 -21.58
N VAL A 52 -29.90 39.20 -20.39
CA VAL A 52 -29.36 38.70 -19.11
C VAL A 52 -29.67 37.22 -18.94
N LEU A 53 -30.92 36.81 -19.18
CA LEU A 53 -31.33 35.40 -19.12
C LEU A 53 -30.57 34.53 -20.14
N ALA A 54 -30.39 35.02 -21.36
CA ALA A 54 -29.60 34.32 -22.37
C ALA A 54 -28.13 34.15 -21.94
N THR A 55 -27.55 35.18 -21.31
CA THR A 55 -26.16 35.12 -20.82
C THR A 55 -26.01 34.14 -19.66
N LEU A 56 -26.95 34.15 -18.70
CA LEU A 56 -26.97 33.19 -17.59
C LEU A 56 -27.17 31.75 -18.08
N LEU A 57 -28.04 31.53 -19.08
CA LEU A 57 -28.22 30.23 -19.71
C LEU A 57 -26.96 29.75 -20.43
N ILE A 58 -26.22 30.63 -21.11
CA ILE A 58 -24.95 30.29 -21.76
C ILE A 58 -23.89 29.93 -20.72
N ILE A 59 -23.80 30.68 -19.61
CA ILE A 59 -22.87 30.39 -18.51
C ILE A 59 -23.21 29.03 -17.88
N TYR A 60 -24.49 28.79 -17.60
CA TYR A 60 -24.96 27.53 -17.01
C TYR A 60 -24.75 26.34 -17.95
N ALA A 61 -25.07 26.49 -19.24
CA ALA A 61 -24.84 25.46 -20.25
C ALA A 61 -23.34 25.17 -20.45
N SER A 62 -22.49 26.20 -20.44
CA SER A 62 -21.03 26.04 -20.54
C SER A 62 -20.47 25.33 -19.30
N TYR A 63 -20.95 25.67 -18.10
CA TYR A 63 -20.60 24.98 -16.86
C TYR A 63 -21.03 23.51 -16.90
N PHE A 64 -22.27 23.24 -17.33
CA PHE A 64 -22.80 21.88 -17.42
C PHE A 64 -22.05 21.05 -18.46
N ALA A 65 -21.68 21.65 -19.61
CA ALA A 65 -20.86 21.02 -20.64
C ALA A 65 -19.44 20.70 -20.12
N LEU A 66 -18.81 21.61 -19.37
CA LEU A 66 -17.51 21.36 -18.71
C LEU A 66 -17.60 20.23 -17.68
N LYS A 67 -18.68 20.16 -16.90
CA LYS A 67 -18.91 19.09 -15.92
C LYS A 67 -19.19 17.74 -16.59
N LEU A 68 -19.92 17.74 -17.71
CA LEU A 68 -20.11 16.55 -18.55
C LEU A 68 -18.82 16.08 -19.22
N GLN A 69 -17.98 16.99 -19.72
CA GLN A 69 -16.67 16.62 -20.29
C GLN A 69 -15.71 16.07 -19.23
N SER A 70 -15.74 16.60 -18.00
CA SER A 70 -14.97 16.07 -16.86
C SER A 70 -15.39 14.64 -16.52
N THR A 71 -16.70 14.38 -16.42
CA THR A 71 -17.25 13.06 -16.07
C THR A 71 -17.13 12.04 -17.21
N GLN A 72 -17.22 12.49 -18.48
CA GLN A 72 -16.94 11.64 -19.65
C GLN A 72 -15.44 11.33 -19.81
N GLY A 73 -14.54 12.24 -19.40
CA GLY A 73 -13.10 11.99 -19.37
C GLY A 73 -12.72 10.90 -18.35
N GLU A 74 -13.37 10.87 -17.19
CA GLU A 74 -13.19 9.83 -16.17
C GLU A 74 -13.75 8.46 -16.60
N THR A 75 -14.97 8.44 -17.14
CA THR A 75 -15.59 7.18 -17.59
C THR A 75 -14.89 6.58 -18.82
N ARG A 76 -14.32 7.41 -19.70
CA ARG A 76 -13.59 6.94 -20.89
C ARG A 76 -12.17 6.45 -20.58
N LYS A 77 -11.53 6.95 -19.52
CA LYS A 77 -10.25 6.39 -19.01
C LYS A 77 -10.41 5.04 -18.32
N LEU A 78 -11.58 4.76 -17.73
CA LEU A 78 -11.87 3.45 -17.13
C LEU A 78 -12.01 2.32 -18.16
N ALA A 79 -12.24 2.65 -19.44
CA ALA A 79 -12.60 1.67 -20.47
C ALA A 79 -11.44 1.16 -21.35
N THR A 80 -10.24 1.76 -21.30
CA THR A 80 -9.17 1.49 -22.28
C THR A 80 -8.01 0.63 -21.81
N ASN A 81 -8.04 0.08 -20.60
CA ASN A 81 -7.10 -0.98 -20.24
C ASN A 81 -7.85 -2.04 -19.46
N LYS A 82 -8.38 -3.02 -20.20
CA LYS A 82 -8.74 -4.33 -19.64
C LYS A 82 -7.43 -5.08 -19.30
N ILE A 83 -6.59 -4.45 -18.48
CA ILE A 83 -5.67 -5.16 -17.58
C ILE A 83 -6.51 -6.28 -17.02
N SER A 84 -6.04 -7.53 -17.20
CA SER A 84 -6.87 -8.69 -16.86
C SER A 84 -7.44 -8.47 -15.47
N GLU A 85 -8.72 -8.75 -15.24
CA GLU A 85 -9.32 -8.61 -13.90
C GLU A 85 -8.52 -9.38 -12.82
N GLN A 86 -7.62 -10.26 -13.24
CA GLN A 86 -6.71 -11.03 -12.42
C GLN A 86 -5.38 -10.34 -12.07
N ASP A 87 -4.98 -9.28 -12.77
CA ASP A 87 -3.74 -8.54 -12.51
C ASP A 87 -3.91 -7.55 -11.36
N GLY A 88 -2.96 -7.57 -10.43
CA GLY A 88 -2.90 -6.70 -9.26
C GLY A 88 -1.69 -7.04 -8.39
N PHE A 89 -1.47 -6.27 -7.32
CA PHE A 89 -0.38 -6.55 -6.41
C PHE A 89 -0.68 -7.73 -5.49
N ALA A 90 0.37 -8.48 -5.18
CA ALA A 90 0.42 -9.40 -4.06
C ALA A 90 1.21 -8.78 -2.88
N GLY A 91 1.00 -9.28 -1.67
CA GLY A 91 1.74 -8.88 -0.47
C GLY A 91 2.07 -10.06 0.44
N CYS A 92 3.24 -10.00 1.08
CA CYS A 92 3.62 -10.90 2.19
C CYS A 92 3.77 -10.07 3.46
N LEU A 93 2.94 -10.32 4.46
CA LEU A 93 2.92 -9.55 5.72
C LEU A 93 3.12 -10.50 6.90
N ILE A 94 4.03 -10.18 7.82
CA ILE A 94 4.06 -10.84 9.14
C ILE A 94 3.40 -9.91 10.15
N LEU A 95 2.50 -10.47 10.94
CA LEU A 95 1.72 -9.73 11.91
C LEU A 95 1.98 -10.26 13.33
N LYS A 96 2.28 -9.35 14.25
CA LYS A 96 2.38 -9.64 15.69
C LYS A 96 1.74 -8.49 16.47
N ASP A 97 0.53 -8.72 16.99
CA ASP A 97 -0.19 -7.76 17.83
C ASP A 97 -0.43 -6.39 17.17
N ASP A 98 -0.66 -6.40 15.86
CA ASP A 98 -0.74 -5.20 15.00
C ASP A 98 -2.12 -4.96 14.39
N ASN A 99 -3.14 -5.53 15.01
CA ASN A 99 -4.51 -5.44 14.53
C ASN A 99 -5.03 -4.00 14.46
N ASP A 100 -4.52 -3.10 15.30
CA ASP A 100 -4.89 -1.67 15.29
C ASP A 100 -4.44 -0.98 13.99
N ARG A 101 -3.43 -1.50 13.30
CA ARG A 101 -2.93 -0.94 12.04
C ARG A 101 -3.43 -1.69 10.81
N LEU A 102 -3.81 -2.96 10.96
CA LEU A 102 -4.10 -3.85 9.84
C LEU A 102 -5.26 -3.37 8.96
N ALA A 103 -6.35 -2.88 9.54
CA ALA A 103 -7.51 -2.42 8.76
C ALA A 103 -7.16 -1.19 7.90
N GLU A 104 -6.46 -0.21 8.47
CA GLU A 104 -5.92 0.95 7.76
C GLU A 104 -4.96 0.51 6.64
N TRP A 105 -4.03 -0.39 6.96
CA TRP A 105 -3.02 -0.89 6.04
C TRP A 105 -3.63 -1.60 4.82
N ILE A 106 -4.63 -2.46 5.02
CA ILE A 106 -5.28 -3.18 3.92
C ILE A 106 -6.05 -2.21 3.03
N ALA A 107 -6.87 -1.32 3.62
CA ALA A 107 -7.67 -0.36 2.85
C ALA A 107 -6.80 0.59 2.02
N TYR A 108 -5.71 1.10 2.62
CA TYR A 108 -4.77 1.98 1.93
C TYR A 108 -4.11 1.26 0.74
N HIS A 109 -3.57 0.06 0.93
CA HIS A 109 -2.84 -0.64 -0.13
C HIS A 109 -3.76 -1.24 -1.19
N TRP A 110 -5.00 -1.58 -0.85
CA TRP A 110 -6.03 -1.88 -1.85
C TRP A 110 -6.25 -0.69 -2.80
N LEU A 111 -6.27 0.53 -2.26
CA LEU A 111 -6.44 1.75 -3.05
C LEU A 111 -5.19 2.11 -3.87
N VAL A 112 -4.00 2.04 -3.27
CA VAL A 112 -2.75 2.58 -3.84
C VAL A 112 -2.00 1.56 -4.70
N LEU A 113 -2.03 0.27 -4.36
CA LEU A 113 -1.29 -0.80 -5.06
C LEU A 113 -2.15 -1.69 -5.95
N PRO A 114 -3.45 -1.41 -6.13
CA PRO A 114 -4.47 -2.46 -6.27
C PRO A 114 -4.08 -3.81 -5.65
N LEU A 115 -3.90 -3.83 -4.32
CA LEU A 115 -3.61 -5.06 -3.58
C LEU A 115 -4.79 -6.03 -3.70
N LYS A 116 -4.57 -7.17 -4.36
CA LYS A 116 -5.58 -8.23 -4.55
C LYS A 116 -5.27 -9.49 -3.78
N TYR A 117 -4.00 -9.80 -3.56
CA TYR A 117 -3.58 -11.06 -2.94
C TYR A 117 -2.71 -10.76 -1.73
N LEU A 118 -3.05 -11.30 -0.57
CA LEU A 118 -2.28 -11.07 0.65
C LEU A 118 -2.12 -12.37 1.43
N VAL A 119 -0.88 -12.69 1.79
CA VAL A 119 -0.60 -13.73 2.79
C VAL A 119 -0.15 -13.03 4.06
N VAL A 120 -0.86 -13.30 5.17
CA VAL A 120 -0.55 -12.79 6.50
C VAL A 120 -0.02 -13.92 7.36
N GLY A 121 1.29 -13.94 7.61
CA GLY A 121 1.92 -14.81 8.59
C GLY A 121 1.64 -14.31 10.00
N VAL A 122 0.85 -15.03 10.78
CA VAL A 122 0.50 -14.67 12.15
C VAL A 122 1.55 -15.23 13.11
N ASP A 123 2.15 -14.34 13.91
CA ASP A 123 3.11 -14.75 14.93
C ASP A 123 2.41 -15.54 16.04
N PRO A 124 2.81 -16.79 16.34
CA PRO A 124 2.16 -17.62 17.37
C PRO A 124 2.33 -17.08 18.80
N ASN A 125 3.27 -16.16 19.02
CA ASN A 125 3.45 -15.46 20.29
C ASN A 125 2.66 -14.14 20.34
N GLY A 126 1.83 -13.84 19.34
CA GLY A 126 0.83 -12.78 19.41
C GLY A 126 -0.26 -13.12 20.45
N LYS A 127 -0.90 -12.08 20.95
CA LYS A 127 -2.03 -12.06 21.88
C LYS A 127 -3.35 -11.73 21.20
N THR A 128 -3.29 -11.06 20.04
CA THR A 128 -4.46 -10.73 19.24
C THR A 128 -4.38 -11.41 17.88
N SER A 129 -5.53 -11.68 17.28
CA SER A 129 -5.61 -12.32 15.97
C SER A 129 -6.27 -11.43 14.92
N PRO A 130 -5.78 -11.45 13.68
CA PRO A 130 -6.33 -10.65 12.59
C PRO A 130 -7.59 -11.24 11.95
N HIS A 131 -8.10 -12.39 12.42
CA HIS A 131 -9.12 -13.15 11.70
C HIS A 131 -10.38 -12.35 11.37
N GLU A 132 -10.91 -11.58 12.32
CA GLU A 132 -12.11 -10.76 12.08
C GLU A 132 -11.88 -9.68 11.02
N ILE A 133 -10.72 -9.01 11.07
CA ILE A 133 -10.36 -7.96 10.10
C ILE A 133 -10.21 -8.59 8.72
N VAL A 134 -9.46 -9.69 8.61
CA VAL A 134 -9.23 -10.38 7.34
C VAL A 134 -10.52 -10.94 6.74
N SER A 135 -11.42 -11.46 7.57
CA SER A 135 -12.72 -11.97 7.12
C SER A 135 -13.59 -10.87 6.50
N LEU A 136 -13.58 -9.67 7.06
CA LEU A 136 -14.30 -8.53 6.48
C LEU A 136 -13.77 -8.16 5.10
N PHE A 137 -12.45 -8.06 4.92
CA PHE A 137 -11.88 -7.70 3.62
C PHE A 137 -11.99 -8.80 2.55
N ASN A 138 -12.10 -10.07 2.97
CA ASN A 138 -12.40 -11.19 2.08
C ASN A 138 -13.89 -11.32 1.75
N ASP A 139 -14.78 -10.63 2.46
CA ASP A 139 -16.21 -10.80 2.27
C ASP A 139 -16.65 -10.23 0.92
N THR A 140 -17.26 -11.09 0.11
CA THR A 140 -17.86 -10.75 -1.18
C THR A 140 -18.91 -9.63 -1.09
N LYS A 141 -19.50 -9.41 0.10
CA LYS A 141 -20.41 -8.29 0.40
C LYS A 141 -19.85 -6.94 -0.04
N TYR A 142 -18.54 -6.73 0.13
CA TYR A 142 -17.90 -5.44 -0.20
C TYR A 142 -17.35 -5.37 -1.61
N ASN A 143 -17.34 -6.49 -2.34
CA ASN A 143 -16.84 -6.59 -3.73
C ASN A 143 -15.43 -5.97 -3.93
N LEU A 144 -14.54 -6.12 -2.95
CA LEU A 144 -13.18 -5.58 -3.03
C LEU A 144 -12.27 -6.42 -3.94
N GLY A 145 -12.66 -7.67 -4.24
CA GLY A 145 -11.88 -8.59 -5.07
C GLY A 145 -10.55 -9.01 -4.43
N MET A 146 -10.50 -9.05 -3.09
CA MET A 146 -9.31 -9.45 -2.34
C MET A 146 -9.35 -10.94 -1.98
N GLU A 147 -8.17 -11.57 -1.99
CA GLU A 147 -7.91 -12.91 -1.50
C GLU A 147 -6.80 -12.81 -0.43
N ILE A 148 -7.21 -12.84 0.83
CA ILE A 148 -6.32 -12.75 1.98
C ILE A 148 -6.29 -14.11 2.70
N MET A 149 -5.10 -14.66 2.90
CA MET A 149 -4.90 -15.90 3.64
C MET A 149 -4.14 -15.63 4.93
N LEU A 150 -4.54 -16.32 6.00
CA LEU A 150 -3.77 -16.39 7.23
C LEU A 150 -2.89 -17.63 7.18
N TRP A 151 -1.60 -17.45 7.40
CA TRP A 151 -0.61 -18.52 7.56
C TRP A 151 -0.08 -18.53 8.98
N ASN A 152 0.31 -19.69 9.45
CA ASN A 152 1.02 -19.92 10.69
C ASN A 152 2.42 -20.51 10.43
N ASP A 153 3.21 -20.72 11.49
CA ASP A 153 4.57 -21.27 11.40
C ASP A 153 4.63 -22.59 10.61
N VAL A 154 3.59 -23.42 10.65
CA VAL A 154 3.51 -24.72 9.95
C VAL A 154 3.42 -24.52 8.45
N ASP A 155 2.59 -23.58 8.00
CA ASP A 155 2.32 -23.33 6.58
C ASP A 155 3.59 -22.97 5.81
N TYR A 156 4.54 -22.32 6.49
CA TYR A 156 5.85 -21.96 5.94
C TYR A 156 7.03 -22.78 6.51
N GLY A 157 6.75 -23.86 7.25
CA GLY A 157 7.74 -24.81 7.74
C GLY A 157 8.80 -24.20 8.65
N HIS A 158 8.39 -23.28 9.53
CA HIS A 158 9.21 -22.72 10.58
C HIS A 158 9.09 -23.55 11.86
N TRP A 159 10.23 -23.86 12.45
CA TRP A 159 10.36 -24.56 13.71
C TRP A 159 11.20 -23.69 14.63
N VAL A 160 10.77 -23.52 15.87
CA VAL A 160 11.53 -22.72 16.84
C VAL A 160 12.70 -23.56 17.32
N ASP A 161 13.92 -23.17 16.94
CA ASP A 161 15.11 -23.63 17.61
C ASP A 161 15.18 -22.94 18.98
N GLU A 162 14.96 -23.69 20.06
CA GLU A 162 14.93 -23.14 21.41
C GLU A 162 16.25 -22.51 21.82
N GLU A 163 17.38 -22.94 21.23
CA GLU A 163 18.73 -22.45 21.54
C GLU A 163 19.01 -21.05 20.95
N MET A 164 18.27 -20.63 19.92
CA MET A 164 18.42 -19.29 19.35
C MET A 164 17.86 -18.22 20.30
N ASP A 165 18.48 -17.04 20.35
CA ASP A 165 17.86 -15.90 21.03
C ASP A 165 16.62 -15.40 20.26
N ASP A 166 15.76 -14.64 20.95
CA ASP A 166 14.48 -14.18 20.40
C ASP A 166 14.63 -13.30 19.14
N VAL A 167 15.74 -12.57 19.00
CA VAL A 167 16.00 -11.74 17.82
C VAL A 167 16.34 -12.62 16.62
N HIS A 168 17.17 -13.64 16.82
CA HIS A 168 17.50 -14.61 15.76
C HIS A 168 16.29 -15.48 15.38
N LYS A 169 15.51 -15.93 16.36
CA LYS A 169 14.22 -16.62 16.12
C LYS A 169 13.29 -15.79 15.25
N HIS A 170 13.10 -14.51 15.60
CA HIS A 170 12.25 -13.61 14.82
C HIS A 170 12.78 -13.42 13.39
N ARG A 171 14.10 -13.25 13.21
CA ARG A 171 14.71 -13.11 11.89
C ARG A 171 14.58 -14.38 11.05
N ASP A 172 14.82 -15.57 11.61
CA ASP A 172 14.66 -16.82 10.87
C ASP A 172 13.21 -17.03 10.44
N ARG A 173 12.25 -16.76 11.34
CA ARG A 173 10.81 -16.76 11.01
C ARG A 173 10.50 -15.85 9.82
N GLN A 174 10.96 -14.61 9.86
CA GLN A 174 10.77 -13.67 8.75
C GLN A 174 11.36 -14.23 7.44
N LYS A 175 12.58 -14.74 7.48
CA LYS A 175 13.24 -15.32 6.31
C LYS A 175 12.47 -16.51 5.72
N ARG A 176 12.01 -17.44 6.57
CA ARG A 176 11.23 -18.62 6.11
C ARG A 176 9.89 -18.24 5.52
N PHE A 177 9.14 -17.37 6.22
CA PHE A 177 7.85 -16.87 5.75
C PHE A 177 7.99 -16.20 4.39
N LEU A 178 8.91 -15.24 4.26
CA LEU A 178 9.12 -14.48 3.02
C LEU A 178 9.52 -15.41 1.87
N TYR A 179 10.38 -16.40 2.11
CA TYR A 179 10.75 -17.40 1.10
C TYR A 179 9.54 -18.22 0.61
N LYS A 180 8.71 -18.70 1.53
CA LYS A 180 7.54 -19.53 1.19
C LYS A 180 6.44 -18.72 0.50
N CYS A 181 6.17 -17.52 1.01
CA CYS A 181 5.19 -16.61 0.44
C CYS A 181 5.58 -16.18 -1.00
N GLN A 182 6.87 -15.90 -1.25
CA GLN A 182 7.39 -15.67 -2.60
C GLN A 182 7.13 -16.84 -3.54
N LYS A 183 7.49 -18.06 -3.13
CA LYS A 183 7.26 -19.26 -3.94
C LYS A 183 5.76 -19.49 -4.21
N TYR A 184 4.91 -19.24 -3.22
CA TYR A 184 3.46 -19.33 -3.38
C TYR A 184 2.94 -18.38 -4.47
N HIS A 185 3.25 -17.08 -4.36
CA HIS A 185 2.78 -16.10 -5.35
C HIS A 185 3.40 -16.31 -6.74
N LYS A 186 4.67 -16.74 -6.82
CA LYS A 186 5.30 -17.10 -8.10
C LYS A 186 4.57 -18.28 -8.77
N ARG A 187 4.20 -19.32 -8.01
CA ARG A 187 3.43 -20.48 -8.51
C ARG A 187 2.01 -20.10 -8.96
N LYS A 188 1.41 -19.09 -8.31
CA LYS A 188 0.10 -18.53 -8.68
C LYS A 188 0.18 -17.52 -9.84
N GLY A 189 1.35 -17.35 -10.47
CA GLY A 189 1.52 -16.47 -11.62
C GLY A 189 1.31 -14.98 -11.31
N ARG A 190 1.56 -14.54 -10.07
CA ARG A 190 1.44 -13.13 -9.70
C ARG A 190 2.66 -12.35 -10.20
N SER A 191 2.45 -11.12 -10.65
CA SER A 191 3.49 -10.28 -11.28
C SER A 191 4.29 -9.46 -10.27
N TRP A 192 3.61 -8.72 -9.38
CA TRP A 192 4.28 -7.87 -8.39
C TRP A 192 3.99 -8.33 -6.96
N LEU A 193 5.01 -8.30 -6.11
CA LEU A 193 4.95 -8.69 -4.71
C LEU A 193 5.57 -7.62 -3.81
N ALA A 194 4.83 -7.16 -2.79
CA ALA A 194 5.32 -6.21 -1.80
C ALA A 194 5.74 -6.88 -0.49
N PHE A 195 6.86 -6.41 0.08
CA PHE A 195 7.36 -6.79 1.40
C PHE A 195 7.49 -5.57 2.31
N ILE A 196 6.38 -5.22 2.98
CA ILE A 196 6.31 -4.08 3.89
C ILE A 196 5.63 -4.51 5.18
N ASP A 197 5.99 -3.84 6.27
CA ASP A 197 5.48 -4.15 7.61
C ASP A 197 4.10 -3.47 7.85
N PRO A 198 3.33 -3.88 8.88
CA PRO A 198 2.01 -3.30 9.18
C PRO A 198 2.04 -1.80 9.53
N ASP A 199 3.21 -1.26 9.82
CA ASP A 199 3.45 0.13 10.15
C ASP A 199 4.03 0.96 8.99
N GLU A 200 4.00 0.40 7.79
CA GLU A 200 4.65 0.94 6.61
C GLU A 200 3.69 1.06 5.42
N TYR A 201 3.75 2.20 4.73
CA TYR A 201 2.82 2.56 3.67
C TYR A 201 3.58 2.96 2.40
N ILE A 202 3.37 2.23 1.30
CA ILE A 202 4.00 2.54 0.01
C ILE A 202 3.33 3.75 -0.61
N THR A 203 4.12 4.70 -1.10
CA THR A 203 3.61 5.84 -1.85
C THR A 203 4.60 6.30 -2.91
N PHE A 204 4.15 7.19 -3.80
CA PHE A 204 5.03 7.86 -4.73
C PHE A 204 5.99 8.77 -3.97
N ASN A 205 7.26 8.76 -4.36
CA ASN A 205 8.25 9.65 -3.77
C ASN A 205 8.24 11.00 -4.50
N ILE A 206 7.17 11.78 -4.35
CA ILE A 206 7.07 13.12 -4.95
C ILE A 206 8.02 14.10 -4.24
N LEU A 207 8.42 15.16 -4.94
CA LEU A 207 9.22 16.25 -4.37
C LEU A 207 8.40 17.05 -3.36
N SER A 208 9.04 17.46 -2.26
CA SER A 208 8.56 18.49 -1.33
C SER A 208 9.70 19.42 -0.91
N ASP A 209 9.37 20.48 -0.16
CA ASP A 209 10.29 21.59 0.13
C ASP A 209 11.54 21.20 0.93
N ASP A 210 11.50 20.08 1.65
CA ASP A 210 12.56 19.55 2.49
C ASP A 210 13.38 18.43 1.81
N ASP A 211 13.16 18.19 0.52
CA ASP A 211 13.95 17.22 -0.23
C ASP A 211 15.41 17.67 -0.40
N ARG A 212 16.32 16.69 -0.40
CA ARG A 212 17.75 16.92 -0.61
C ARG A 212 18.06 17.22 -2.08
N ASP A 213 19.07 18.06 -2.29
CA ASP A 213 19.68 18.27 -3.60
C ASP A 213 20.28 16.95 -4.11
N PRO A 214 19.90 16.46 -5.31
CA PRO A 214 20.44 15.22 -5.88
C PRO A 214 21.95 15.27 -6.18
N GLN A 215 22.58 16.45 -6.14
CA GLN A 215 24.03 16.60 -6.30
C GLN A 215 24.81 16.47 -4.99
N ARG A 216 24.12 16.48 -3.84
CA ARG A 216 24.75 16.38 -2.52
C ARG A 216 25.43 15.01 -2.36
N LYS A 217 26.67 14.96 -1.87
CA LYS A 217 27.49 13.71 -1.80
C LYS A 217 27.84 13.25 -0.39
N ASP A 218 27.40 13.96 0.64
CA ASP A 218 27.82 13.72 2.01
C ASP A 218 27.36 12.38 2.59
N ASP A 219 26.25 11.81 2.09
CA ASP A 219 25.80 10.48 2.51
C ASP A 219 26.45 9.32 1.74
N ALA A 220 27.11 9.60 0.61
CA ALA A 220 27.56 8.56 -0.32
C ALA A 220 28.70 7.68 0.23
N TYR A 221 29.41 8.16 1.26
CA TYR A 221 30.54 7.47 1.85
C TYR A 221 30.17 6.49 2.97
N MET A 222 28.87 6.34 3.29
CA MET A 222 28.45 5.62 4.49
C MET A 222 28.45 4.09 4.35
N PHE A 223 28.48 3.53 3.13
CA PHE A 223 28.32 2.09 2.94
C PHE A 223 29.23 1.51 1.86
N GLU A 224 30.21 0.71 2.29
CA GLU A 224 30.93 -0.20 1.39
C GLU A 224 29.93 -1.20 0.77
N GLY A 225 29.97 -1.36 -0.56
CA GLY A 225 29.11 -2.31 -1.27
C GLY A 225 27.77 -1.76 -1.78
N MET A 226 27.56 -0.44 -1.77
CA MET A 226 26.47 0.15 -2.54
C MET A 226 26.68 -0.04 -4.04
N ASP A 227 25.57 -0.21 -4.75
CA ASP A 227 25.55 -0.29 -6.21
C ASP A 227 26.09 1.02 -6.81
N GLU A 228 27.10 0.92 -7.69
CA GLU A 228 27.72 2.06 -8.38
C GLU A 228 26.67 2.92 -9.09
N LYS A 229 25.61 2.30 -9.64
CA LYS A 229 24.49 2.99 -10.29
C LYS A 229 23.77 3.93 -9.32
N MET A 230 23.65 3.56 -8.05
CA MET A 230 22.97 4.41 -7.05
C MET A 230 23.83 5.60 -6.63
N ILE A 231 25.17 5.46 -6.69
CA ILE A 231 26.12 6.53 -6.39
C ILE A 231 26.25 7.50 -7.58
N ASP A 232 25.95 7.03 -8.79
CA ASP A 232 26.01 7.84 -10.01
C ASP A 232 25.12 9.09 -9.92
N THR A 233 25.76 10.25 -10.10
CA THR A 233 25.07 11.55 -10.02
C THR A 233 24.13 11.76 -11.21
N GLY A 234 24.45 11.19 -12.38
CA GLY A 234 23.58 11.25 -13.56
C GLY A 234 22.24 10.56 -13.31
N TYR A 235 22.29 9.33 -12.78
CA TYR A 235 21.13 8.54 -12.39
C TYR A 235 20.26 9.28 -11.35
N ARG A 236 20.88 9.83 -10.30
CA ARG A 236 20.17 10.61 -9.27
C ARG A 236 19.46 11.84 -9.83
N ILE A 237 20.09 12.55 -10.78
CA ILE A 237 19.48 13.70 -11.46
C ILE A 237 18.31 13.26 -12.35
N GLU A 238 18.44 12.15 -13.06
CA GLU A 238 17.39 11.61 -13.92
C GLU A 238 16.15 11.19 -13.11
N THR A 239 16.33 10.41 -12.04
CA THR A 239 15.23 10.03 -11.15
C THR A 239 14.61 11.24 -10.48
N HIS A 240 15.40 12.24 -10.09
CA HIS A 240 14.88 13.49 -9.53
C HIS A 240 13.98 14.23 -10.53
N LYS A 241 14.34 14.30 -11.82
CA LYS A 241 13.49 14.87 -12.87
C LYS A 241 12.20 14.08 -13.06
N ALA A 242 12.26 12.75 -12.96
CA ALA A 242 11.06 11.92 -13.00
C ALA A 242 10.12 12.22 -11.81
N ARG A 243 10.68 12.37 -10.60
CA ARG A 243 9.92 12.79 -9.40
C ARG A 243 9.32 14.19 -9.58
N GLU A 244 10.05 15.13 -10.15
CA GLU A 244 9.55 16.47 -10.46
C GLU A 244 8.35 16.42 -11.42
N LYS A 245 8.43 15.61 -12.47
CA LYS A 245 7.32 15.35 -13.39
C LYS A 245 6.11 14.76 -12.66
N MET A 246 6.32 13.74 -11.83
CA MET A 246 5.27 13.12 -11.00
C MET A 246 4.56 14.12 -10.08
N THR A 247 5.32 15.03 -9.45
CA THR A 247 4.77 16.12 -8.62
C THR A 247 3.92 17.06 -9.46
N LYS A 248 4.44 17.55 -10.60
CA LYS A 248 3.73 18.48 -11.49
C LYS A 248 2.45 17.88 -12.07
N GLU A 249 2.46 16.60 -12.37
CA GLU A 249 1.31 15.86 -12.90
C GLU A 249 0.33 15.42 -11.81
N ASN A 250 0.64 15.65 -10.53
CA ASN A 250 -0.18 15.24 -9.39
C ASN A 250 -0.53 13.73 -9.42
N ILE A 251 0.48 12.90 -9.72
CA ILE A 251 0.30 11.48 -10.06
C ILE A 251 -0.44 10.69 -8.98
N LEU A 252 -0.26 11.07 -7.72
CA LEU A 252 -0.86 10.44 -6.54
C LEU A 252 -2.39 10.32 -6.63
N PHE A 253 -3.05 11.31 -7.23
CA PHE A 253 -4.50 11.35 -7.33
C PHE A 253 -5.01 10.76 -8.64
N GLN A 254 -4.13 10.56 -9.61
CA GLN A 254 -4.50 10.15 -10.96
C GLN A 254 -4.32 8.66 -11.19
N LYS A 255 -3.29 8.07 -10.55
CA LYS A 255 -2.88 6.70 -10.82
C LYS A 255 -2.54 5.98 -9.53
N THR A 256 -2.76 4.68 -9.57
CA THR A 256 -2.21 3.74 -8.62
C THR A 256 -0.73 3.48 -8.94
N VAL A 257 0.02 2.95 -7.98
CA VAL A 257 1.42 2.55 -8.19
C VAL A 257 1.53 1.49 -9.29
N PHE A 258 0.58 0.54 -9.34
CA PHE A 258 0.57 -0.51 -10.35
C PHE A 258 0.36 0.03 -11.77
N GLU A 259 -0.59 0.96 -11.95
CA GLU A 259 -0.80 1.62 -13.24
C GLU A 259 0.46 2.38 -13.68
N TYR A 260 1.07 3.13 -12.77
CA TYR A 260 2.29 3.86 -13.06
C TYR A 260 3.44 2.93 -13.51
N ILE A 261 3.69 1.85 -12.77
CA ILE A 261 4.74 0.88 -13.11
C ILE A 261 4.47 0.26 -14.48
N ASN A 262 3.23 -0.13 -14.78
CA ASN A 262 2.90 -0.78 -16.05
C ASN A 262 3.04 0.17 -17.25
N GLU A 263 2.69 1.44 -17.10
CA GLU A 263 2.88 2.45 -18.15
C GLU A 263 4.36 2.73 -18.43
N HIS A 264 5.22 2.67 -17.40
CA HIS A 264 6.64 2.97 -17.49
C HIS A 264 7.52 1.70 -17.46
N LYS A 265 6.95 0.52 -17.71
CA LYS A 265 7.65 -0.78 -17.57
C LYS A 265 8.90 -0.90 -18.45
N ASP A 266 8.94 -0.16 -19.56
CA ASP A 266 10.04 -0.16 -20.53
C ASP A 266 11.08 0.94 -20.24
N GLU A 267 10.86 1.73 -19.19
CA GLU A 267 11.74 2.80 -18.70
C GLU A 267 12.53 2.36 -17.45
N THR A 268 13.62 3.06 -17.17
CA THR A 268 14.39 2.88 -15.94
C THR A 268 13.61 3.47 -14.75
N PRO A 269 13.54 2.81 -13.59
CA PRO A 269 14.23 1.57 -13.22
C PRO A 269 13.48 0.28 -13.57
N TRP A 270 12.20 0.37 -13.94
CA TRP A 270 11.31 -0.78 -14.07
C TRP A 270 11.80 -1.82 -15.07
N ARG A 271 12.36 -1.40 -16.21
CA ARG A 271 12.90 -2.32 -17.23
C ARG A 271 14.07 -3.16 -16.73
N GLU A 272 14.90 -2.58 -15.86
CA GLU A 272 16.20 -3.13 -15.47
C GLU A 272 16.15 -3.84 -14.12
N GLU A 273 15.30 -3.38 -13.21
CA GLU A 273 15.27 -3.83 -11.82
C GLU A 273 14.05 -4.73 -11.60
N SER A 274 14.29 -6.03 -11.40
CA SER A 274 13.26 -6.95 -10.93
C SER A 274 12.97 -6.77 -9.44
N CYS A 275 13.96 -6.33 -8.65
CA CYS A 275 13.83 -6.03 -7.23
C CYS A 275 14.04 -4.54 -6.99
N TYR A 276 12.95 -3.81 -6.76
CA TYR A 276 12.96 -2.37 -6.59
C TYR A 276 12.98 -2.01 -5.10
N ILE A 277 14.04 -1.32 -4.66
CA ILE A 277 14.20 -0.87 -3.28
C ILE A 277 13.56 0.51 -3.12
N MET A 278 12.65 0.64 -2.16
CA MET A 278 12.02 1.88 -1.75
C MET A 278 12.78 2.47 -0.55
N PRO A 279 13.30 3.71 -0.62
CA PRO A 279 13.77 4.41 0.56
C PRO A 279 12.64 4.55 1.58
N ARG A 280 13.00 4.53 2.86
CA ARG A 280 12.08 4.71 3.97
C ARG A 280 12.07 6.18 4.42
N THR A 281 10.94 6.64 4.95
CA THR A 281 10.84 7.88 5.72
C THR A 281 10.20 7.58 7.07
N GLN A 282 10.93 7.80 8.16
CA GLN A 282 10.43 7.56 9.51
C GLN A 282 9.54 8.71 9.98
N PHE A 283 8.28 8.42 10.30
CA PHE A 283 7.34 9.33 10.94
C PHE A 283 7.39 9.17 12.45
N SER A 284 7.35 10.30 13.14
CA SER A 284 7.45 10.38 14.59
C SER A 284 6.09 10.16 15.27
N SER A 285 6.06 10.28 16.59
CA SER A 285 4.84 10.18 17.40
C SER A 285 4.25 11.56 17.74
N ILE A 286 4.78 12.64 17.15
CA ILE A 286 4.25 13.98 17.33
C ILE A 286 2.91 14.08 16.60
N GLU A 287 1.83 14.15 17.37
CA GLU A 287 0.49 14.34 16.81
C GLU A 287 0.35 15.69 16.13
N SER A 288 -0.36 15.67 15.02
CA SER A 288 -0.65 16.89 14.27
C SER A 288 -1.78 17.68 14.95
N PRO A 289 -1.76 19.02 14.85
CA PRO A 289 -2.85 19.87 15.32
C PRO A 289 -4.22 19.50 14.76
N TYR A 290 -5.28 19.72 15.53
CA TYR A 290 -6.64 19.26 15.19
C TYR A 290 -7.15 19.83 13.86
N ASP A 291 -6.86 21.10 13.56
CA ASP A 291 -7.15 21.77 12.30
C ASP A 291 -6.51 21.03 11.11
N THR A 292 -5.23 20.68 11.21
CA THR A 292 -4.55 19.85 10.20
C THR A 292 -5.22 18.49 10.02
N LEU A 293 -5.74 17.87 11.07
CA LEU A 293 -6.47 16.61 10.96
C LEU A 293 -7.81 16.76 10.21
N GLN A 294 -8.47 17.91 10.33
CA GLN A 294 -9.74 18.17 9.65
C GLN A 294 -9.58 18.32 8.13
N ASP A 295 -8.41 18.72 7.65
CA ASP A 295 -8.13 18.86 6.21
C ASP A 295 -8.24 17.52 5.44
N ALA A 296 -8.19 16.38 6.13
CA ALA A 296 -8.50 15.07 5.54
C ALA A 296 -9.95 14.96 5.05
N GLY A 297 -10.87 15.76 5.59
CA GLY A 297 -12.26 15.82 5.13
C GLY A 297 -13.03 14.52 5.35
N VAL A 298 -12.73 13.77 6.41
CA VAL A 298 -13.35 12.47 6.70
C VAL A 298 -14.36 12.50 7.84
N SER A 299 -14.33 13.55 8.68
CA SER A 299 -15.26 13.75 9.80
C SER A 299 -16.73 13.77 9.36
N GLN A 300 -17.00 14.31 8.17
CA GLN A 300 -18.33 14.33 7.55
C GLN A 300 -18.90 12.94 7.25
N TYR A 301 -18.05 11.91 7.19
CA TYR A 301 -18.45 10.51 7.02
C TYR A 301 -18.58 9.79 8.37
N GLY A 302 -18.39 10.47 9.50
CA GLY A 302 -18.38 9.87 10.83
C GLY A 302 -17.12 9.04 11.14
N LEU A 303 -16.02 9.28 10.41
CA LEU A 303 -14.72 8.68 10.67
C LEU A 303 -13.82 9.68 11.39
N ASN A 304 -13.12 9.22 12.43
CA ASN A 304 -12.21 10.06 13.20
C ASN A 304 -10.78 9.94 12.64
N PRO A 305 -10.16 11.03 12.14
CA PRO A 305 -8.81 10.97 11.56
C PRO A 305 -7.73 10.52 12.55
N ARG A 306 -7.96 10.63 13.88
CA ARG A 306 -7.01 10.17 14.90
C ARG A 306 -6.90 8.65 15.03
N ASP A 307 -7.83 7.92 14.42
CA ASP A 307 -7.82 6.47 14.41
C ASP A 307 -6.85 5.91 13.34
N PHE A 308 -6.30 6.79 12.48
CA PHE A 308 -5.45 6.42 11.35
C PHE A 308 -4.06 7.04 11.50
N SER A 309 -3.01 6.20 11.51
CA SER A 309 -1.63 6.67 11.66
C SER A 309 -1.24 7.63 10.54
N THR A 310 -1.68 7.33 9.32
CA THR A 310 -1.42 8.12 8.11
C THR A 310 -2.09 9.49 8.09
N LEU A 311 -3.09 9.70 8.95
CA LEU A 311 -3.79 10.99 9.09
C LEU A 311 -3.46 11.69 10.40
N ARG A 312 -2.80 11.02 11.34
CA ARG A 312 -2.50 11.55 12.69
C ARG A 312 -1.09 12.12 12.80
N TYR A 313 -0.11 11.46 12.20
CA TYR A 313 1.32 11.79 12.36
C TYR A 313 1.90 12.29 11.04
N PHE A 314 2.18 13.58 10.93
CA PHE A 314 2.78 14.15 9.71
C PHE A 314 4.27 14.51 9.88
N LYS A 315 4.77 14.54 11.11
CA LYS A 315 6.17 14.86 11.40
C LYS A 315 7.08 13.69 11.10
N HIS A 316 8.20 13.95 10.44
CA HIS A 316 9.15 12.91 10.04
C HIS A 316 10.61 13.28 10.32
N GLY A 317 11.46 12.25 10.27
CA GLY A 317 12.93 12.35 10.34
C GLY A 317 13.53 12.95 9.08
N GLU A 318 14.81 13.27 9.09
CA GLU A 318 15.48 13.85 7.93
C GLU A 318 15.53 12.83 6.79
N LYS A 319 14.96 13.16 5.63
CA LYS A 319 14.88 12.23 4.49
C LYS A 319 16.28 11.83 4.01
N GLY A 320 16.46 10.54 3.74
CA GLY A 320 17.72 10.00 3.23
C GLY A 320 18.80 9.77 4.28
N THR A 321 18.62 10.20 5.54
CA THR A 321 19.58 9.84 6.59
C THR A 321 19.41 8.40 7.03
N TRP A 322 20.55 7.74 7.29
CA TRP A 322 20.56 6.41 7.88
C TRP A 322 20.03 6.40 9.32
N ASN A 323 20.35 7.43 10.10
CA ASN A 323 20.05 7.49 11.52
C ASN A 323 18.54 7.42 11.80
N ASP A 324 17.75 8.09 10.97
CA ASP A 324 16.30 8.15 11.13
C ASP A 324 15.60 7.05 10.34
N ASN A 325 16.01 6.79 9.09
CA ASN A 325 15.19 6.01 8.15
C ASN A 325 15.60 4.53 8.00
N ARG A 326 16.82 4.15 8.39
CA ARG A 326 17.28 2.74 8.32
C ARG A 326 17.13 2.12 6.92
N PHE A 327 17.07 0.80 6.84
CA PHE A 327 16.98 0.06 5.58
C PHE A 327 15.65 0.33 4.85
N GLY A 328 15.74 0.31 3.52
CA GLY A 328 14.58 0.39 2.65
C GLY A 328 13.70 -0.86 2.73
N LYS A 329 12.61 -0.82 1.98
CA LYS A 329 11.75 -1.98 1.71
C LYS A 329 11.73 -2.30 0.23
N VAL A 330 11.18 -3.43 -0.15
CA VAL A 330 11.26 -3.91 -1.53
C VAL A 330 9.89 -4.27 -2.08
N ILE A 331 9.71 -3.97 -3.37
CA ILE A 331 8.73 -4.64 -4.21
C ILE A 331 9.49 -5.47 -5.26
N LEU A 332 8.94 -6.63 -5.60
CA LEU A 332 9.56 -7.60 -6.47
C LEU A 332 8.65 -7.92 -7.65
N ASP A 333 9.22 -7.79 -8.84
CA ASP A 333 8.65 -8.29 -10.08
C ASP A 333 8.90 -9.81 -10.19
N LEU A 334 7.95 -10.57 -9.67
CA LEU A 334 7.93 -12.01 -9.76
C LEU A 334 7.80 -12.52 -11.20
N SER A 335 7.31 -11.73 -12.16
CA SER A 335 7.24 -12.18 -13.56
C SER A 335 8.63 -12.38 -14.16
N ARG A 336 9.59 -11.51 -13.77
CA ARG A 336 11.01 -11.57 -14.18
C ARG A 336 11.92 -12.32 -13.21
N THR A 337 11.45 -12.63 -12.01
CA THR A 337 12.25 -13.37 -11.00
C THR A 337 12.27 -14.88 -11.31
N GLU A 338 13.44 -15.47 -11.45
CA GLU A 338 13.56 -16.92 -11.65
C GLU A 338 13.37 -17.70 -10.33
N VAL A 339 12.79 -18.90 -10.39
CA VAL A 339 12.49 -19.69 -9.17
C VAL A 339 13.75 -20.00 -8.35
N LYS A 340 14.91 -20.20 -9.01
CA LYS A 340 16.20 -20.46 -8.34
C LYS A 340 16.76 -19.24 -7.58
N GLU A 341 16.29 -18.02 -7.90
CA GLU A 341 16.68 -16.81 -7.17
C GLU A 341 15.94 -16.68 -5.83
N ILE A 342 14.75 -17.29 -5.74
CA ILE A 342 13.96 -17.42 -4.51
C ILE A 342 14.53 -18.58 -3.69
N ARG A 343 15.56 -18.29 -2.89
CA ARG A 343 16.30 -19.28 -2.10
C ARG A 343 16.05 -19.16 -0.59
N TYR A 344 16.28 -20.26 0.11
CA TYR A 344 16.41 -20.31 1.56
C TYR A 344 17.73 -20.99 1.93
N PRO A 345 18.47 -20.50 2.95
CA PRO A 345 18.21 -19.25 3.67
C PRO A 345 18.43 -18.03 2.79
N MET A 346 17.63 -16.98 2.99
CA MET A 346 17.89 -15.67 2.40
C MET A 346 18.90 -14.91 3.25
N ASP A 347 19.78 -14.14 2.61
CA ASP A 347 20.85 -13.44 3.32
C ASP A 347 20.26 -12.30 4.17
N ASN A 348 19.32 -11.53 3.59
CA ASN A 348 18.69 -10.38 4.22
C ASN A 348 17.19 -10.31 3.86
N VAL A 349 16.33 -10.04 4.84
CA VAL A 349 14.88 -9.85 4.63
C VAL A 349 14.55 -8.61 3.79
N HIS A 350 15.47 -7.64 3.74
CA HIS A 350 15.38 -6.44 2.91
C HIS A 350 15.95 -6.63 1.49
N ALA A 351 16.56 -7.79 1.20
CA ALA A 351 17.06 -8.18 -0.12
C ALA A 351 16.69 -9.66 -0.37
N PRO A 352 15.40 -9.96 -0.59
CA PRO A 352 14.86 -11.32 -0.54
C PRO A 352 15.34 -12.26 -1.65
N ILE A 353 15.92 -11.73 -2.74
CA ILE A 353 16.55 -12.49 -3.82
C ILE A 353 17.97 -11.96 -4.11
N ARG A 354 18.81 -12.78 -4.76
CA ARG A 354 20.21 -12.39 -5.08
C ARG A 354 20.32 -11.17 -5.99
N ALA A 355 19.37 -10.98 -6.90
CA ALA A 355 19.37 -9.83 -7.81
C ALA A 355 18.94 -8.52 -7.11
N CYS A 356 18.49 -8.57 -5.85
CA CYS A 356 18.24 -7.35 -5.10
C CYS A 356 19.56 -6.62 -4.81
N PRO A 357 19.62 -5.30 -5.02
CA PRO A 357 20.77 -4.51 -4.59
C PRO A 357 20.92 -4.54 -3.06
N TYR A 358 22.00 -3.93 -2.57
CA TYR A 358 22.14 -3.62 -1.15
C TYR A 358 20.89 -2.87 -0.65
N PRO A 359 20.31 -3.20 0.53
CA PRO A 359 18.99 -2.75 1.01
C PRO A 359 18.91 -1.26 1.42
N PHE A 360 19.71 -0.43 0.78
CA PHE A 360 19.72 1.02 0.96
C PHE A 360 19.67 1.66 -0.42
N ARG A 361 18.74 2.61 -0.58
CA ARG A 361 18.60 3.44 -1.78
C ARG A 361 18.63 4.89 -1.32
N PHE A 362 19.38 5.74 -2.01
CA PHE A 362 19.34 7.18 -1.73
C PHE A 362 17.94 7.73 -1.99
N TYR A 363 17.50 8.64 -1.13
CA TYR A 363 16.12 9.11 -1.13
C TYR A 363 15.68 9.66 -2.49
N GLU A 364 16.48 10.52 -3.10
CA GLU A 364 16.25 11.16 -4.40
C GLU A 364 16.29 10.20 -5.61
N SER A 365 16.83 9.00 -5.41
CA SER A 365 16.89 7.95 -6.45
C SER A 365 15.69 7.00 -6.42
N GLY A 366 14.80 7.13 -5.44
CA GLY A 366 13.55 6.38 -5.38
C GLY A 366 12.41 7.10 -6.08
N LEU A 367 11.73 6.46 -7.03
CA LEU A 367 10.42 6.90 -7.57
C LEU A 367 9.26 6.57 -6.62
N LEU A 368 9.39 5.48 -5.86
CA LEU A 368 8.51 5.09 -4.76
C LEU A 368 9.27 5.17 -3.44
N ARG A 369 8.55 5.40 -2.34
CA ARG A 369 9.07 5.39 -0.96
C ARG A 369 8.11 4.66 -0.03
N VAL A 370 8.59 4.36 1.17
CA VAL A 370 7.78 3.82 2.27
C VAL A 370 7.73 4.82 3.41
N HIS A 371 6.53 5.23 3.80
CA HIS A 371 6.29 5.97 5.05
C HIS A 371 6.21 4.97 6.21
N HIS A 372 7.08 5.08 7.21
CA HIS A 372 7.14 4.19 8.37
C HIS A 372 6.67 4.91 9.63
N TYR A 373 5.52 4.52 10.19
CA TYR A 373 4.89 5.19 11.32
C TYR A 373 5.23 4.53 12.64
N LEU A 374 5.85 5.30 13.56
CA LEU A 374 6.12 4.79 14.90
C LEU A 374 4.82 4.55 15.68
N GLY A 375 3.85 5.45 15.54
CA GLY A 375 2.58 5.48 16.29
C GLY A 375 2.75 5.96 17.74
N SER A 376 1.72 5.85 18.56
CA SER A 376 1.81 6.21 19.98
C SER A 376 2.65 5.21 20.78
N TRP A 377 3.06 5.59 22.00
CA TRP A 377 3.75 4.66 22.90
C TRP A 377 2.88 3.43 23.21
N GLU A 378 1.58 3.61 23.40
CA GLU A 378 0.64 2.52 23.66
C GLU A 378 0.64 1.53 22.51
N GLN A 379 0.58 2.00 21.25
CA GLN A 379 0.65 1.13 20.09
C GLN A 379 2.03 0.46 19.97
N TYR A 380 3.10 1.22 20.20
CA TYR A 380 4.46 0.71 20.10
C TYR A 380 4.74 -0.40 21.13
N SER A 381 4.36 -0.17 22.39
CA SER A 381 4.59 -1.07 23.52
C SER A 381 3.57 -2.20 23.66
N PHE A 382 2.44 -2.12 22.94
CA PHE A 382 1.44 -3.19 22.93
C PHE A 382 2.00 -4.49 22.34
N ARG A 383 2.85 -4.38 21.31
CA ARG A 383 3.53 -5.55 20.71
C ARG A 383 4.52 -6.16 21.68
N SER A 384 4.41 -7.47 21.93
CA SER A 384 5.37 -8.20 22.75
C SER A 384 6.65 -8.52 21.95
N ASP A 385 7.44 -7.49 21.61
CA ASP A 385 8.66 -7.61 20.83
C ASP A 385 9.88 -7.19 21.66
N VAL A 386 10.81 -8.11 21.89
CA VAL A 386 12.04 -7.88 22.68
C VAL A 386 12.92 -6.77 22.14
N ARG A 387 12.75 -6.41 20.86
CA ARG A 387 13.51 -5.34 20.22
C ARG A 387 12.96 -3.96 20.55
N ARG A 388 11.75 -3.88 21.12
CA ARG A 388 11.06 -2.64 21.48
C ARG A 388 11.30 -2.29 22.93
N ASN A 389 11.69 -1.06 23.18
CA ASN A 389 11.83 -0.51 24.53
C ASN A 389 11.60 1.00 24.51
N ARG A 390 11.54 1.60 25.70
CA ARG A 390 11.23 3.02 25.85
C ARG A 390 12.30 3.92 25.23
N ASP A 391 13.57 3.61 25.45
CA ASP A 391 14.69 4.40 24.92
C ASP A 391 14.69 4.44 23.39
N LYS A 392 14.48 3.29 22.75
CA LYS A 392 14.34 3.19 21.29
C LYS A 392 13.14 3.97 20.78
N PHE A 393 12.01 3.91 21.48
CA PHE A 393 10.84 4.71 21.12
C PHE A 393 11.16 6.20 21.19
N ASP A 394 11.69 6.68 22.31
CA ASP A 394 11.97 8.10 22.53
C ASP A 394 12.99 8.66 21.51
N ASN A 395 13.94 7.84 21.04
CA ASN A 395 14.88 8.23 19.98
C ASN A 395 14.19 8.60 18.64
N PHE A 396 13.06 7.96 18.30
CA PHE A 396 12.34 8.21 17.04
C PHE A 396 11.04 9.00 17.22
N ALA A 397 10.47 9.00 18.43
CA ALA A 397 9.16 9.55 18.72
C ALA A 397 9.08 11.07 18.55
N TYR A 398 10.22 11.76 18.60
CA TYR A 398 10.29 13.22 18.62
C TYR A 398 11.02 13.82 17.42
N VAL A 399 11.33 13.03 16.38
CA VAL A 399 11.92 13.59 15.14
C VAL A 399 10.92 14.55 14.46
N ASN A 400 11.42 15.69 13.99
CA ASN A 400 10.60 16.80 13.47
C ASN A 400 11.39 17.66 12.47
N TYR A 401 11.98 17.02 11.46
CA TYR A 401 12.74 17.71 10.42
C TYR A 401 11.85 18.33 9.35
N GLY A 402 10.65 17.78 9.17
CA GLY A 402 9.66 18.26 8.22
C GLY A 402 8.25 17.75 8.54
N SER A 403 7.31 18.14 7.69
CA SER A 403 5.95 17.60 7.67
C SER A 403 5.65 17.07 6.26
N ASP A 404 4.97 15.93 6.18
CA ASP A 404 4.53 15.36 4.91
C ASP A 404 3.04 14.98 5.01
N TYR A 405 2.22 15.60 4.16
CA TYR A 405 0.75 15.44 4.12
C TYR A 405 0.29 14.58 2.94
N GLN A 406 1.21 13.91 2.22
CA GLN A 406 0.89 13.25 0.97
C GLN A 406 -0.26 12.24 1.11
N LEU A 407 -0.34 11.51 2.22
CA LEU A 407 -1.35 10.47 2.39
C LEU A 407 -2.72 11.03 2.81
N GLN A 408 -2.86 12.31 3.12
CA GLN A 408 -4.04 12.85 3.79
C GLN A 408 -5.38 12.62 3.05
N SER A 409 -5.34 12.43 1.73
CA SER A 409 -6.53 12.30 0.88
C SER A 409 -7.02 10.86 0.65
N TRP A 410 -6.23 9.84 1.01
CA TRP A 410 -6.52 8.46 0.62
C TRP A 410 -7.85 7.96 1.21
N LEU A 411 -8.13 8.31 2.47
CA LEU A 411 -9.30 7.79 3.19
C LEU A 411 -10.60 8.34 2.61
N LYS A 412 -10.61 9.62 2.23
CA LYS A 412 -11.74 10.22 1.52
C LYS A 412 -12.03 9.47 0.22
N ARG A 413 -11.00 9.21 -0.59
CA ARG A 413 -11.13 8.45 -1.85
C ARG A 413 -11.61 7.02 -1.60
N PHE A 414 -11.12 6.37 -0.55
CA PHE A 414 -11.61 5.04 -0.16
C PHE A 414 -13.10 5.06 0.18
N VAL A 415 -13.56 6.04 0.96
CA VAL A 415 -14.98 6.21 1.31
C VAL A 415 -15.85 6.48 0.08
N GLU A 416 -15.36 7.30 -0.86
CA GLU A 416 -16.06 7.56 -2.12
C GLU A 416 -16.20 6.31 -3.00
N MET A 417 -15.20 5.42 -2.99
CA MET A 417 -15.21 4.19 -3.78
C MET A 417 -16.03 3.06 -3.13
N VAL A 418 -15.93 2.89 -1.82
CA VAL A 418 -16.50 1.76 -1.09
C VAL A 418 -17.88 2.07 -0.49
N GLY A 419 -18.17 3.36 -0.27
CA GLY A 419 -19.37 3.85 0.38
C GLY A 419 -19.20 3.97 1.90
N VAL A 420 -19.82 5.01 2.47
CA VAL A 420 -19.66 5.42 3.88
C VAL A 420 -19.87 4.27 4.87
N GLU A 421 -20.97 3.54 4.78
CA GLU A 421 -21.31 2.51 5.76
C GLU A 421 -20.37 1.31 5.69
N ASN A 422 -20.01 0.89 4.47
CA ASN A 422 -19.03 -0.17 4.25
C ASN A 422 -17.64 0.24 4.77
N SER A 423 -17.21 1.48 4.52
CA SER A 423 -15.92 1.98 5.01
C SER A 423 -15.86 2.02 6.54
N LYS A 424 -16.94 2.43 7.23
CA LYS A 424 -16.99 2.37 8.70
C LYS A 424 -16.85 0.94 9.21
N GLU A 425 -17.54 -0.02 8.58
CA GLU A 425 -17.49 -1.42 9.00
C GLU A 425 -16.10 -2.03 8.78
N LEU A 426 -15.49 -1.79 7.62
CA LEU A 426 -14.16 -2.27 7.26
C LEU A 426 -13.05 -1.64 8.14
N LEU A 427 -13.23 -0.39 8.57
CA LEU A 427 -12.23 0.37 9.32
C LEU A 427 -12.50 0.46 10.82
N LYS A 428 -13.52 -0.24 11.35
CA LYS A 428 -13.92 -0.17 12.77
C LYS A 428 -12.81 -0.53 13.77
N SER A 429 -11.80 -1.28 13.32
CA SER A 429 -10.68 -1.72 14.15
C SER A 429 -9.42 -0.84 14.00
N ALA A 430 -9.41 0.13 13.07
CA ALA A 430 -8.27 1.01 12.87
C ALA A 430 -8.03 1.88 14.12
N GLY A 431 -6.77 1.95 14.58
CA GLY A 431 -6.36 2.71 15.76
C GLY A 431 -6.87 2.16 17.10
N VAL A 432 -7.66 1.09 17.10
CA VAL A 432 -8.24 0.51 18.31
C VAL A 432 -7.30 -0.56 18.87
N LEU A 433 -6.65 -0.23 19.99
CA LEU A 433 -5.96 -1.23 20.80
C LEU A 433 -6.98 -2.03 21.60
N ASP A 434 -7.01 -3.34 21.39
CA ASP A 434 -7.80 -4.25 22.22
C ASP A 434 -7.19 -4.34 23.63
N LYS A 435 -7.57 -3.40 24.49
CA LYS A 435 -7.14 -3.37 25.89
C LYS A 435 -7.70 -4.54 26.70
N ASN A 436 -8.79 -5.16 26.25
CA ASN A 436 -9.38 -6.32 26.91
C ASN A 436 -8.60 -7.61 26.61
N SER A 437 -7.76 -7.62 25.56
CA SER A 437 -6.83 -8.72 25.29
C SER A 437 -5.71 -8.89 26.34
N LYS A 438 -5.58 -7.99 27.32
CA LYS A 438 -4.44 -7.95 28.26
C LYS A 438 -4.31 -9.17 29.20
N SER A 439 -5.14 -10.19 29.05
CA SER A 439 -4.99 -11.48 29.73
C SER A 439 -5.15 -12.69 28.81
N LEU A 440 -5.19 -12.51 27.49
CA LEU A 440 -5.24 -13.65 26.60
C LEU A 440 -3.88 -14.34 26.59
N PRO A 441 -3.84 -15.67 26.81
CA PRO A 441 -2.62 -16.41 26.62
C PRO A 441 -2.18 -16.29 25.14
N PRO A 442 -0.88 -16.43 24.83
CA PRO A 442 -0.39 -16.50 23.47
C PRO A 442 -1.29 -17.36 22.56
N LEU A 443 -1.46 -16.98 21.29
CA LEU A 443 -2.34 -17.71 20.36
C LEU A 443 -2.04 -19.21 20.29
N LYS A 444 -0.77 -19.62 20.42
CA LYS A 444 -0.36 -21.03 20.47
C LYS A 444 -0.93 -21.82 21.66
N GLU A 445 -1.41 -21.15 22.69
CA GLU A 445 -2.01 -21.74 23.90
C GLU A 445 -3.54 -21.78 23.84
N GLN A 446 -4.16 -21.28 22.75
CA GLN A 446 -5.61 -21.24 22.57
C GLN A 446 -6.07 -22.44 21.70
N PRO A 447 -6.82 -23.41 22.24
CA PRO A 447 -7.14 -24.67 21.57
C PRO A 447 -8.17 -24.54 20.43
N ASP A 448 -8.95 -23.46 20.43
CA ASP A 448 -10.04 -23.17 19.49
C ASP A 448 -9.61 -22.27 18.32
N TYR A 449 -8.36 -21.82 18.30
CA TYR A 449 -7.87 -20.93 17.25
C TYR A 449 -7.63 -21.64 15.90
N GLY A 450 -7.84 -22.95 15.82
CA GLY A 450 -7.59 -23.75 14.62
C GLY A 450 -6.10 -23.95 14.31
N TYR A 451 -5.20 -23.59 15.24
CA TYR A 451 -3.78 -23.82 15.12
C TYR A 451 -3.46 -25.25 15.54
N ILE A 452 -2.87 -26.02 14.62
CA ILE A 452 -2.30 -27.31 14.96
C ILE A 452 -0.95 -27.04 15.60
N GLU A 453 -0.78 -27.36 16.88
CA GLU A 453 0.55 -27.40 17.51
C GLU A 453 1.37 -28.48 16.80
N VAL A 454 2.31 -28.06 15.94
CA VAL A 454 3.17 -29.02 15.26
C VAL A 454 4.42 -29.18 16.08
N LYS A 455 4.53 -30.35 16.71
CA LYS A 455 5.75 -30.77 17.38
C LYS A 455 6.89 -30.70 16.37
N PRO A 456 8.05 -30.11 16.74
CA PRO A 456 9.22 -30.16 15.87
C PRO A 456 9.41 -31.58 15.38
N PRO A 457 9.77 -31.81 14.11
CA PRO A 457 10.19 -33.14 13.70
C PRO A 457 11.25 -33.57 14.70
N GLN A 458 11.07 -34.74 15.32
CA GLN A 458 12.06 -35.24 16.27
C GLN A 458 13.35 -35.38 15.49
N MET A 459 14.22 -34.38 15.63
CA MET A 459 15.58 -34.49 15.17
C MET A 459 16.15 -35.58 16.06
N ASN A 460 16.17 -36.81 15.54
CA ASN A 460 17.01 -37.86 16.08
C ASN A 460 18.34 -37.15 16.29
N LYS A 461 18.77 -37.00 17.55
CA LYS A 461 20.07 -36.42 17.88
C LYS A 461 21.07 -37.19 17.04
N VAL A 462 21.44 -36.61 15.89
CA VAL A 462 22.63 -37.01 15.19
C VAL A 462 23.68 -36.59 16.19
N VAL A 463 24.13 -37.57 16.97
CA VAL A 463 25.25 -37.41 17.87
C VAL A 463 26.29 -36.71 17.02
N LYS A 464 26.66 -35.49 17.40
CA LYS A 464 27.85 -34.82 16.87
C LYS A 464 29.02 -35.68 17.30
N GLU A 465 29.25 -36.79 16.61
CA GLU A 465 30.62 -37.18 16.30
C GLU A 465 31.18 -36.00 15.52
N GLU A 466 32.34 -35.50 15.93
CA GLU A 466 33.07 -34.46 15.22
C GLU A 466 33.42 -34.98 13.80
N SER A 467 32.45 -34.92 12.89
CA SER A 467 32.68 -35.11 11.48
C SER A 467 33.37 -33.84 11.01
N LYS A 468 34.66 -33.96 10.73
CA LYS A 468 35.38 -33.10 9.77
C LYS A 468 34.43 -32.79 8.61
N GLU A 469 34.36 -31.53 8.17
CA GLU A 469 33.60 -31.12 6.98
C GLU A 469 33.92 -32.09 5.81
N GLU A 470 33.05 -33.08 5.60
CA GLU A 470 33.03 -33.87 4.39
C GLU A 470 32.30 -33.02 3.36
N THR A 471 33.01 -32.68 2.30
CA THR A 471 32.44 -32.22 1.05
C THR A 471 31.28 -33.15 0.65
N PRO A 472 30.17 -32.63 0.09
CA PRO A 472 29.02 -33.45 -0.32
C PRO A 472 29.51 -34.62 -1.16
N LYS A 473 29.23 -35.85 -0.73
CA LYS A 473 29.67 -37.04 -1.46
C LYS A 473 29.09 -36.98 -2.88
N GLU A 474 29.95 -37.20 -3.85
CA GLU A 474 29.60 -37.26 -5.27
C GLU A 474 28.50 -38.32 -5.46
N GLY A 475 27.25 -37.88 -5.63
CA GLY A 475 26.09 -38.77 -5.78
C GLY A 475 24.81 -38.39 -5.01
N GLU A 476 24.83 -37.38 -4.12
CA GLU A 476 23.58 -36.93 -3.49
C GLU A 476 22.66 -36.20 -4.48
N VAL A 477 21.43 -36.70 -4.59
CA VAL A 477 20.37 -36.16 -5.45
C VAL A 477 19.41 -35.37 -4.58
N PHE A 478 19.19 -34.10 -4.93
CA PHE A 478 18.22 -33.23 -4.28
C PHE A 478 16.96 -33.20 -5.15
N LEU A 479 15.79 -33.40 -4.56
CA LEU A 479 14.53 -33.57 -5.29
C LEU A 479 13.51 -32.50 -4.90
N ASP A 480 12.94 -31.82 -5.89
CA ASP A 480 11.77 -30.95 -5.76
C ASP A 480 10.50 -31.71 -6.18
N TYR A 481 9.48 -31.68 -5.32
CA TYR A 481 8.20 -32.35 -5.53
C TYR A 481 7.10 -31.33 -5.87
N TYR A 482 6.34 -31.60 -6.93
CA TYR A 482 5.28 -30.72 -7.44
C TYR A 482 3.93 -31.43 -7.34
N TYR A 483 2.94 -30.76 -6.77
CA TYR A 483 1.60 -31.30 -6.53
C TYR A 483 0.54 -30.46 -7.25
N GLU A 484 -0.49 -31.13 -7.79
CA GLU A 484 -1.67 -30.51 -8.40
C GLU A 484 -2.92 -31.23 -7.87
N ASN A 485 -3.88 -30.50 -7.29
CA ASN A 485 -5.06 -31.06 -6.62
C ASN A 485 -4.70 -32.21 -5.65
N GLU A 486 -3.70 -31.98 -4.80
CA GLU A 486 -3.16 -32.94 -3.82
C GLU A 486 -2.49 -34.20 -4.38
N LYS A 487 -2.38 -34.33 -5.70
CA LYS A 487 -1.65 -35.43 -6.35
C LYS A 487 -0.25 -34.98 -6.73
N LEU A 488 0.75 -35.80 -6.41
CA LEU A 488 2.12 -35.58 -6.90
C LEU A 488 2.10 -35.74 -8.42
N VAL A 489 2.41 -34.67 -9.14
CA VAL A 489 2.40 -34.65 -10.61
C VAL A 489 3.79 -34.69 -11.22
N LYS A 490 4.81 -34.27 -10.47
CA LYS A 490 6.17 -34.13 -11.01
C LYS A 490 7.22 -34.15 -9.90
N VAL A 491 8.35 -34.79 -10.15
CA VAL A 491 9.56 -34.73 -9.33
C VAL A 491 10.71 -34.26 -10.20
N VAL A 492 11.52 -33.31 -9.71
CA VAL A 492 12.65 -32.75 -10.46
C VAL A 492 13.91 -32.87 -9.63
N ASP A 493 14.97 -33.44 -10.20
CA ASP A 493 16.31 -33.35 -9.63
C ASP A 493 16.77 -31.88 -9.70
N THR A 494 16.95 -31.24 -8.54
CA THR A 494 17.27 -29.81 -8.47
C THR A 494 18.68 -29.50 -8.97
N LYS A 495 19.58 -30.49 -9.03
CA LYS A 495 20.94 -30.31 -9.54
C LYS A 495 20.96 -30.37 -11.06
N THR A 496 20.23 -31.31 -11.66
CA THR A 496 20.24 -31.52 -13.11
C THR A 496 19.09 -30.83 -13.85
N GLY A 497 18.05 -30.41 -13.13
CA GLY A 497 16.80 -29.89 -13.70
C GLY A 497 15.97 -30.95 -14.43
N LYS A 498 16.39 -32.23 -14.37
CA LYS A 498 15.74 -33.32 -15.07
C LYS A 498 14.50 -33.78 -14.30
N GLU A 499 13.40 -33.90 -15.02
CA GLU A 499 12.18 -34.51 -14.50
C GLU A 499 12.38 -36.01 -14.33
N ILE A 500 12.08 -36.50 -13.12
CA ILE A 500 12.13 -37.91 -12.76
C ILE A 500 10.72 -38.46 -12.91
N SER A 501 10.59 -39.58 -13.62
CA SER A 501 9.31 -40.28 -13.79
C SER A 501 8.75 -40.66 -12.42
N LEU A 502 7.45 -40.49 -12.20
CA LEU A 502 6.81 -40.91 -10.94
C LEU A 502 6.87 -42.42 -10.72
N ASP A 503 7.06 -43.20 -11.79
CA ASP A 503 7.25 -44.65 -11.75
C ASP A 503 8.74 -45.05 -11.54
N ASP A 504 9.65 -44.09 -11.36
CA ASP A 504 11.07 -44.39 -11.16
C ASP A 504 11.26 -45.15 -9.84
N PRO A 505 11.80 -46.38 -9.86
CA PRO A 505 11.96 -47.20 -8.66
C PRO A 505 12.93 -46.61 -7.62
N SER A 506 13.73 -45.60 -7.99
CA SER A 506 14.55 -44.84 -7.05
C SER A 506 13.72 -43.87 -6.19
N LEU A 507 12.53 -43.46 -6.64
CA LEU A 507 11.55 -42.73 -5.84
C LEU A 507 10.83 -43.70 -4.91
N ASN A 508 11.43 -44.00 -3.76
CA ASN A 508 10.77 -44.80 -2.74
C ASN A 508 9.73 -43.95 -1.98
N VAL A 509 8.57 -43.74 -2.60
CA VAL A 509 7.46 -42.88 -2.10
C VAL A 509 6.86 -43.38 -0.77
N ASN A 510 7.20 -44.60 -0.33
CA ASN A 510 6.67 -45.23 0.88
C ASN A 510 7.42 -44.87 2.19
N LYS A 511 8.40 -43.98 2.15
CA LYS A 511 8.97 -43.37 3.38
C LYS A 511 8.47 -41.93 3.50
N LYS A 512 7.33 -41.77 4.17
CA LYS A 512 6.88 -40.48 4.70
C LYS A 512 7.26 -40.37 6.17
#